data_AF-A0A8K0NWG8-F1
#
_entry.id   AF-A0A8K0NWG8-F1
#
_cell.length_a   1.000
_cell.length_b   1.000
_cell.length_c   1.000
_cell.angle_alpha   90.00
_cell.angle_beta   90.00
_cell.angle_gamma   90.00
#
_symmetry.space_group_name_H-M   'P 1'
#
loop_
_entity.id
_entity.type
_entity.pdbx_description
1 polymer ?
#
loop_
_entity_poly.entity_id
_entity_poly.type
_entity_poly.pdbx_seq_one_letter_code
_entity_poly.pdbx_strand_id
1 'polypeptide(L)'
;MDETTKSTPNTNLHEGEDEENKSLLRYSTYDEYLESLVTDEDVCYLQNYDAAKMIAELGYRFTGDTITEAEFYKKRAQLWEDLHPSRMPTNPVSEKYFKSERPTRDKRSERKGMLEEEEKPLSLGSVWLKSDPLLRALAERERENLVGILATIIFIRDIKKSGNEVSGYIDYADRLFSESWEVYFSGRKKLVPRKSDLAYYDWKHNIATWKSSRNFRVLILLWIFL
;
A
#
# COMPACT_ATOMS: atom_id res chain seq x y z
N MET A 1 1.70 49.86 -30.63
CA MET A 1 3.08 49.35 -30.46
C MET A 1 2.96 48.23 -29.47
N ASP A 2 3.09 47.02 -30.01
CA ASP A 2 2.87 45.74 -29.35
C ASP A 2 4.24 45.25 -28.89
N GLU A 3 4.42 44.99 -27.59
CA GLU A 3 5.69 44.49 -27.05
C GLU A 3 5.46 43.14 -26.37
N THR A 4 5.71 42.12 -27.19
CA THR A 4 5.67 40.68 -26.94
C THR A 4 6.47 40.27 -25.69
N THR A 5 5.79 39.70 -24.68
CA THR A 5 6.45 38.92 -23.61
C THR A 5 6.79 37.52 -24.12
N LYS A 6 8.09 37.24 -24.27
CA LYS A 6 8.63 35.93 -24.66
C LYS A 6 8.66 35.02 -23.41
N SER A 7 7.83 33.99 -23.38
CA SER A 7 7.88 32.93 -22.37
C SER A 7 9.12 32.05 -22.62
N THR A 8 10.03 31.99 -21.67
CA THR A 8 11.07 30.95 -21.62
C THR A 8 10.47 29.63 -21.14
N PRO A 9 10.79 28.47 -21.76
CA PRO A 9 10.35 27.16 -21.27
C PRO A 9 11.14 26.80 -20.00
N ASN A 10 10.43 26.31 -18.99
CA ASN A 10 10.98 25.86 -17.72
C ASN A 10 11.65 24.48 -17.92
N THR A 11 12.98 24.44 -17.98
CA THR A 11 13.81 23.25 -18.28
C THR A 11 14.18 22.41 -17.06
N ASN A 12 13.72 22.76 -15.85
CA ASN A 12 14.27 22.22 -14.61
C ASN A 12 13.63 20.92 -14.08
N LEU A 13 12.72 20.28 -14.81
CA LEU A 13 12.09 19.02 -14.38
C LEU A 13 12.75 17.77 -14.98
N HIS A 14 13.45 17.89 -16.12
CA HIS A 14 14.08 16.73 -16.76
C HIS A 14 15.47 16.39 -16.19
N GLU A 15 16.23 17.39 -15.71
CA GLU A 15 17.60 17.15 -15.25
C GLU A 15 17.68 16.33 -13.94
N GLY A 16 16.65 16.40 -13.08
CA GLY A 16 16.62 15.66 -11.82
C GLY A 16 16.39 14.15 -11.99
N GLU A 17 15.47 13.77 -12.88
CA GLU A 17 15.19 12.36 -13.19
C GLU A 17 16.38 11.69 -13.89
N ASP A 18 17.10 12.44 -14.72
CA ASP A 18 18.24 11.91 -15.49
C ASP A 18 19.44 11.58 -14.59
N GLU A 19 19.73 12.38 -13.56
CA GLU A 19 20.83 12.10 -12.61
C GLU A 19 20.49 10.96 -11.64
N GLU A 20 19.23 10.90 -11.17
CA GLU A 20 18.76 9.83 -10.31
C GLU A 20 18.75 8.48 -11.06
N ASN A 21 18.32 8.48 -12.33
CA ASN A 21 18.39 7.29 -13.18
C ASN A 21 19.85 6.86 -13.44
N LYS A 22 20.80 7.78 -13.72
CA LYS A 22 22.22 7.43 -13.90
C LYS A 22 22.83 6.81 -12.64
N SER A 23 22.35 7.16 -11.45
CA SER A 23 22.81 6.58 -10.19
C SER A 23 22.48 5.08 -10.07
N LEU A 24 21.46 4.58 -10.76
CA LEU A 24 21.04 3.17 -10.72
C LEU A 24 22.11 2.22 -11.25
N LEU A 25 22.99 2.68 -12.14
CA LEU A 25 24.11 1.89 -12.66
C LEU A 25 25.18 1.59 -11.59
N ARG A 26 25.16 2.30 -10.45
CA ARG A 26 26.08 2.05 -9.34
C ARG A 26 25.77 0.74 -8.61
N TYR A 27 24.57 0.19 -8.78
CA TYR A 27 24.10 -1.00 -8.09
C TYR A 27 24.04 -2.20 -9.05
N SER A 28 24.75 -3.26 -8.69
CA SER A 28 24.87 -4.50 -9.48
C SER A 28 23.69 -5.44 -9.29
N THR A 29 22.94 -5.26 -8.20
CA THR A 29 21.71 -6.02 -7.90
C THR A 29 20.63 -5.10 -7.37
N TYR A 30 19.38 -5.57 -7.41
CA TYR A 30 18.27 -4.85 -6.79
C TYR A 30 18.42 -4.78 -5.26
N ASP A 31 19.01 -5.82 -4.66
CA ASP A 31 19.28 -5.86 -3.22
C ASP A 31 20.28 -4.76 -2.81
N GLU A 32 21.38 -4.56 -3.56
CA GLU A 32 22.32 -3.46 -3.31
C GLU A 32 21.66 -2.08 -3.41
N TYR A 33 20.71 -1.92 -4.34
CA TYR A 33 19.92 -0.71 -4.45
C TYR A 33 19.03 -0.51 -3.20
N LEU A 34 18.30 -1.54 -2.77
CA LEU A 34 17.49 -1.49 -1.56
C LEU A 34 18.33 -1.22 -0.30
N GLU A 35 19.52 -1.82 -0.19
CA GLU A 35 20.46 -1.57 0.90
C GLU A 35 20.90 -0.11 0.94
N SER A 36 21.08 0.54 -0.21
CA SER A 36 21.40 1.97 -0.27
C SER A 36 20.28 2.89 0.19
N LEU A 37 19.03 2.39 0.21
CA LEU A 37 17.87 3.10 0.75
C LEU A 37 17.72 2.92 2.28
N VAL A 38 18.46 1.98 2.87
CA VAL A 38 18.45 1.73 4.32
C VAL A 38 19.48 2.61 5.02
N THR A 39 19.02 3.44 5.95
CA THR A 39 19.85 4.32 6.80
C THR A 39 20.08 3.73 8.20
N ASP A 40 21.06 4.26 8.91
CA ASP A 40 21.35 3.87 10.30
C ASP A 40 20.17 4.13 11.26
N GLU A 41 19.35 5.15 11.00
CA GLU A 41 18.16 5.43 11.80
C GLU A 41 17.14 4.28 11.67
N ASP A 42 17.03 3.69 10.49
CA ASP A 42 16.12 2.59 10.16
C ASP A 42 16.43 1.39 11.02
N VAL A 43 17.71 1.06 11.05
CA VAL A 43 18.23 -0.06 11.81
C VAL A 43 18.08 0.24 13.31
N CYS A 44 18.27 1.49 13.73
CA CYS A 44 18.07 1.89 15.12
C CYS A 44 16.61 1.76 15.58
N TYR A 45 15.64 2.19 14.76
CA TYR A 45 14.22 2.18 15.12
C TYR A 45 13.55 0.82 14.89
N LEU A 46 13.86 0.14 13.80
CA LEU A 46 13.27 -1.16 13.46
C LEU A 46 14.02 -2.29 14.15
N GLN A 47 15.28 -2.09 14.51
CA GLN A 47 16.15 -3.07 15.18
C GLN A 47 16.24 -4.39 14.39
N ASN A 48 15.93 -4.33 13.10
CA ASN A 48 15.91 -5.45 12.15
C ASN A 48 16.18 -4.91 10.74
N TYR A 49 17.26 -5.39 10.13
CA TYR A 49 17.72 -4.92 8.81
C TYR A 49 16.78 -5.36 7.67
N ASP A 50 16.27 -6.58 7.72
CA ASP A 50 15.34 -7.09 6.70
C ASP A 50 14.02 -6.31 6.71
N ALA A 51 13.56 -5.88 7.88
CA ALA A 51 12.41 -5.01 8.01
C ALA A 51 12.65 -3.62 7.44
N ALA A 52 13.86 -3.09 7.61
CA ALA A 52 14.26 -1.82 7.01
C ALA A 52 14.25 -1.92 5.48
N LYS A 53 14.84 -2.98 4.91
CA LYS A 53 14.78 -3.27 3.46
C LYS A 53 13.34 -3.38 2.98
N MET A 54 12.50 -4.13 3.70
CA MET A 54 11.10 -4.33 3.34
C MET A 54 10.30 -3.02 3.35
N ILE A 55 10.58 -2.12 4.30
CA ILE A 55 9.94 -0.79 4.36
C ILE A 55 10.43 0.11 3.22
N ALA A 56 11.72 0.03 2.87
CA ALA A 56 12.30 0.74 1.73
C ALA A 56 11.70 0.25 0.40
N GLU A 57 11.60 -1.07 0.20
CA GLU A 57 10.97 -1.67 -0.98
C GLU A 57 9.51 -1.22 -1.17
N LEU A 58 8.78 -1.07 -0.07
CA LEU A 58 7.37 -0.65 -0.10
C LEU A 58 7.16 0.86 -0.34
N GLY A 59 8.23 1.65 -0.47
CA GLY A 59 8.12 3.09 -0.75
C GLY A 59 7.68 3.95 0.43
N TYR A 60 7.55 3.41 1.64
CA TYR A 60 7.13 4.18 2.83
C TYR A 60 8.20 5.17 3.32
N ARG A 61 9.39 5.18 2.72
CA ARG A 61 10.54 6.04 3.10
C ARG A 61 10.63 7.34 2.32
N PHE A 62 10.16 7.34 1.08
CA PHE A 62 10.42 8.42 0.16
C PHE A 62 9.09 9.05 -0.26
N THR A 63 9.08 10.35 -0.55
CA THR A 63 7.94 11.04 -1.16
C THR A 63 7.79 10.66 -2.64
N GLY A 64 7.91 9.37 -2.95
CA GLY A 64 7.88 8.77 -4.28
C GLY A 64 7.95 7.24 -4.17
N ASP A 65 7.38 6.57 -5.17
CA ASP A 65 7.34 5.11 -5.23
C ASP A 65 8.76 4.56 -5.45
N THR A 66 9.20 3.61 -4.60
CA THR A 66 10.41 2.83 -4.87
C THR A 66 10.22 2.05 -6.16
N ILE A 67 11.18 2.12 -7.08
CA ILE A 67 11.10 1.36 -8.33
C ILE A 67 11.08 -0.13 -8.03
N THR A 68 10.20 -0.86 -8.70
CA THR A 68 10.10 -2.31 -8.53
C THR A 68 11.36 -3.02 -9.06
N GLU A 69 11.62 -4.25 -8.61
CA GLU A 69 12.76 -5.06 -9.11
C GLU A 69 12.77 -5.16 -10.65
N ALA A 70 11.60 -5.37 -11.26
CA ALA A 70 11.47 -5.46 -12.71
C ALA A 70 11.81 -4.13 -13.40
N GLU A 71 11.39 -3.01 -12.83
CA GLU A 71 11.70 -1.67 -13.34
C GLU A 71 13.18 -1.32 -13.16
N PHE A 72 13.78 -1.71 -12.03
CA PHE A 72 15.20 -1.55 -11.78
C PHE A 72 16.05 -2.19 -12.89
N TYR A 73 15.83 -3.47 -13.18
CA TYR A 73 16.58 -4.15 -14.25
C TYR A 73 16.28 -3.59 -15.64
N LYS A 74 15.02 -3.20 -15.90
CA LYS A 74 14.63 -2.58 -17.17
C LYS A 74 15.34 -1.24 -17.39
N LYS A 75 15.29 -0.33 -16.42
CA LYS A 75 15.95 0.98 -16.49
C LYS A 75 17.46 0.82 -16.61
N ARG A 76 18.05 -0.08 -15.82
CA ARG A 76 19.49 -0.34 -15.87
C ARG A 76 19.96 -0.86 -17.23
N ALA A 77 19.18 -1.76 -17.86
CA ALA A 77 19.48 -2.26 -19.20
C ALA A 77 19.39 -1.15 -20.26
N GLN A 78 18.39 -0.28 -20.18
CA GLN A 78 18.25 0.87 -21.09
C GLN A 78 19.45 1.84 -20.96
N LEU A 79 19.80 2.20 -19.73
CA LEU A 79 20.96 3.06 -19.46
C LEU A 79 22.29 2.43 -19.94
N TRP A 80 22.42 1.11 -19.83
CA TRP A 80 23.59 0.39 -20.33
C TRP A 80 23.71 0.48 -21.86
N GLU A 81 22.59 0.34 -22.58
CA GLU A 81 22.55 0.51 -24.05
C GLU A 81 22.83 1.96 -24.47
N ASP A 82 22.30 2.94 -23.74
CA ASP A 82 22.50 4.37 -24.03
C ASP A 82 23.97 4.81 -23.82
N LEU A 83 24.66 4.21 -22.85
CA LEU A 83 26.09 4.46 -22.59
C LEU A 83 27.02 3.64 -23.50
N HIS A 84 26.54 2.52 -24.05
CA HIS A 84 27.28 1.65 -24.95
C HIS A 84 26.53 1.44 -26.29
N PRO A 85 26.30 2.50 -27.08
CA PRO A 85 25.65 2.37 -28.37
C PRO A 85 26.52 1.50 -29.29
N SER A 86 26.15 0.24 -29.44
CA SER A 86 26.81 -0.67 -30.36
C SER A 86 26.63 -0.13 -31.78
N ARG A 87 27.73 0.28 -32.42
CA ARG A 87 27.79 0.51 -33.87
C ARG A 87 27.46 -0.78 -34.59
N MET A 88 26.20 -0.97 -34.97
CA MET A 88 25.85 -1.96 -35.98
C MET A 88 25.74 -1.26 -37.34
N PRO A 89 26.50 -1.68 -38.36
CA PRO A 89 26.37 -1.10 -39.70
C PRO A 89 25.04 -1.49 -40.33
N THR A 90 24.36 -0.51 -40.90
CA THR A 90 23.18 -0.65 -41.75
C THR A 90 23.51 -1.41 -43.04
N ASN A 91 22.73 -2.44 -43.42
CA ASN A 91 22.05 -2.49 -44.73
C ASN A 91 21.10 -3.71 -44.90
N PRO A 92 20.23 -3.76 -45.93
CA PRO A 92 18.81 -4.11 -45.75
C PRO A 92 18.40 -5.36 -46.55
N VAL A 93 17.12 -5.73 -46.38
CA VAL A 93 16.34 -6.67 -47.21
C VAL A 93 16.65 -8.16 -47.03
N SER A 94 15.79 -8.83 -46.24
CA SER A 94 15.03 -9.93 -46.83
C SER A 94 13.59 -9.91 -46.28
N GLU A 95 12.70 -9.87 -47.25
CA GLU A 95 11.27 -9.68 -47.18
C GLU A 95 10.57 -11.05 -47.11
N LYS A 96 9.38 -11.07 -46.51
CA LYS A 96 8.32 -12.12 -46.56
C LYS A 96 8.54 -13.25 -45.54
N TYR A 97 7.63 -13.54 -44.62
CA TYR A 97 6.17 -13.79 -44.68
C TYR A 97 5.51 -13.36 -43.34
N PHE A 98 4.27 -12.92 -43.17
CA PHE A 98 3.12 -12.59 -44.02
C PHE A 98 2.13 -11.73 -43.18
N LYS A 99 1.56 -10.69 -43.82
CA LYS A 99 0.17 -10.14 -43.78
C LYS A 99 -0.81 -10.65 -42.71
N SER A 100 -1.80 -9.90 -42.21
CA SER A 100 -2.29 -8.52 -42.32
C SER A 100 -3.62 -8.48 -41.57
N GLU A 101 -3.93 -7.43 -40.81
CA GLU A 101 -5.26 -6.79 -40.76
C GLU A 101 -5.29 -5.56 -39.83
N ARG A 102 -5.88 -4.48 -40.32
CA ARG A 102 -6.37 -3.29 -39.61
C ARG A 102 -7.61 -2.80 -40.39
N PRO A 103 -8.50 -1.97 -39.84
CA PRO A 103 -9.03 -1.90 -38.47
C PRO A 103 -10.57 -1.76 -38.46
N THR A 104 -11.12 -1.54 -37.26
CA THR A 104 -12.45 -0.97 -36.93
C THR A 104 -13.62 -1.94 -36.72
N ARG A 105 -14.11 -1.99 -35.49
CA ARG A 105 -15.53 -1.74 -35.21
C ARG A 105 -15.73 -1.32 -33.77
N ASP A 106 -16.40 -0.18 -33.67
CA ASP A 106 -16.91 0.48 -32.49
C ASP A 106 -17.56 -0.51 -31.50
N LYS A 107 -17.06 -0.55 -30.27
CA LYS A 107 -17.79 -1.05 -29.09
C LYS A 107 -17.79 0.01 -28.00
N ARG A 108 -18.17 1.23 -28.36
CA ARG A 108 -18.67 2.25 -27.43
C ARG A 108 -20.09 1.95 -26.91
N SER A 109 -20.66 0.78 -27.20
CA SER A 109 -22.05 0.43 -26.89
C SER A 109 -22.27 -0.72 -25.89
N GLU A 110 -21.23 -1.29 -25.25
CA GLU A 110 -21.41 -2.28 -24.18
C GLU A 110 -21.25 -1.71 -22.74
N ARG A 111 -21.00 -0.40 -22.60
CA ARG A 111 -21.08 0.33 -21.31
C ARG A 111 -22.44 1.00 -21.09
N LYS A 112 -23.53 0.31 -21.43
CA LYS A 112 -24.89 0.83 -21.22
C LYS A 112 -25.88 -0.24 -20.74
N GLY A 113 -25.39 -1.10 -19.85
CA GLY A 113 -26.19 -2.13 -19.17
C GLY A 113 -25.74 -2.48 -17.74
N MET A 114 -24.86 -1.69 -17.12
CA MET A 114 -24.46 -1.84 -15.70
C MET A 114 -24.49 -0.50 -14.94
N LEU A 115 -25.23 0.47 -15.47
CA LEU A 115 -25.60 1.68 -14.73
C LEU A 115 -27.02 1.48 -14.25
N GLU A 116 -27.13 0.69 -13.18
CA GLU A 116 -28.18 0.62 -12.16
C GLU A 116 -27.92 -0.65 -11.33
N GLU A 117 -26.68 -0.83 -10.83
CA GLU A 117 -26.61 -1.37 -9.46
C GLU A 117 -27.08 -0.21 -8.58
N GLU A 118 -28.38 -0.23 -8.32
CA GLU A 118 -29.03 0.53 -7.28
C GLU A 118 -28.08 0.54 -6.08
N GLU A 119 -27.44 1.69 -5.79
CA GLU A 119 -26.59 1.86 -4.61
C GLU A 119 -27.46 1.56 -3.40
N LYS A 120 -27.51 0.29 -2.98
CA LYS A 120 -28.17 -0.09 -1.75
C LYS A 120 -27.46 0.74 -0.68
N PRO A 121 -28.19 1.63 0.03
CA PRO A 121 -27.56 2.48 1.01
C PRO A 121 -26.81 1.57 1.97
N LEU A 122 -25.50 1.84 2.14
CA LEU A 122 -24.65 1.12 3.09
C LEU A 122 -25.40 1.08 4.43
N SER A 123 -25.78 -0.12 4.86
CA SER A 123 -26.49 -0.31 6.11
C SER A 123 -25.52 -0.06 7.27
N LEU A 124 -25.51 1.17 7.78
CA LEU A 124 -24.68 1.57 8.91
C LEU A 124 -25.21 0.96 10.21
N GLY A 125 -24.35 0.28 10.97
CA GLY A 125 -24.68 -0.23 12.29
C GLY A 125 -24.84 0.89 13.33
N SER A 126 -24.24 2.05 13.08
CA SER A 126 -24.30 3.24 13.96
C SER A 126 -25.69 3.86 14.09
N VAL A 127 -26.68 3.42 13.31
CA VAL A 127 -28.10 3.80 13.50
C VAL A 127 -28.59 3.53 14.93
N TRP A 128 -28.00 2.55 15.62
CA TRP A 128 -28.36 2.17 16.99
C TRP A 128 -27.34 2.64 18.03
N LEU A 129 -26.58 3.69 17.74
CA LEU A 129 -25.48 4.17 18.57
C LEU A 129 -25.93 4.53 20.00
N LYS A 130 -25.30 3.89 20.98
CA LYS A 130 -25.34 4.32 22.38
C LYS A 130 -24.43 5.52 22.63
N SER A 131 -24.77 6.30 23.64
CA SER A 131 -23.93 7.39 24.16
C SER A 131 -22.67 6.84 24.87
N ASP A 132 -21.70 6.40 24.07
CA ASP A 132 -20.38 5.96 24.51
C ASP A 132 -19.32 6.68 23.64
N PRO A 133 -18.29 7.33 24.22
CA PRO A 133 -17.31 8.09 23.46
C PRO A 133 -16.54 7.26 22.43
N LEU A 134 -16.19 6.02 22.76
CA LEU A 134 -15.49 5.11 21.84
C LEU A 134 -16.42 4.71 20.70
N LEU A 135 -17.65 4.27 21.00
CA LEU A 135 -18.59 3.87 19.95
C LEU A 135 -18.96 5.04 19.06
N ARG A 136 -19.07 6.26 19.59
CA ARG A 136 -19.28 7.46 18.78
C ARG A 136 -18.11 7.72 17.82
N ALA A 137 -16.88 7.63 18.30
CA ALA A 137 -15.70 7.79 17.46
C ALA A 137 -15.63 6.72 16.35
N LEU A 138 -16.04 5.48 16.63
CA LEU A 138 -16.12 4.42 15.62
C LEU A 138 -17.26 4.66 14.63
N ALA A 139 -18.42 5.11 15.09
CA ALA A 139 -19.56 5.45 14.24
C ALA A 139 -19.22 6.56 13.23
N GLU A 140 -18.53 7.62 13.68
CA GLU A 140 -18.06 8.71 12.83
C GLU A 140 -17.12 8.22 11.71
N ARG A 141 -16.41 7.11 11.93
CA ARG A 141 -15.45 6.51 10.99
C ARG A 141 -16.03 5.37 10.15
N GLU A 142 -17.24 4.90 10.46
CA GLU A 142 -17.83 3.68 9.90
C GLU A 142 -17.92 3.76 8.38
N ARG A 143 -18.52 4.83 7.85
CA ARG A 143 -18.73 5.00 6.42
C ARG A 143 -17.40 5.05 5.65
N GLU A 144 -16.46 5.86 6.11
CA GLU A 144 -15.17 6.05 5.44
C GLU A 144 -14.30 4.79 5.46
N ASN A 145 -14.38 3.98 6.52
CA ASN A 145 -13.72 2.67 6.56
C ASN A 145 -14.39 1.64 5.63
N LEU A 146 -15.72 1.66 5.51
CA LEU A 146 -16.45 0.76 4.60
C LEU A 146 -16.12 1.04 3.13
N VAL A 147 -15.94 2.31 2.76
CA VAL A 147 -15.59 2.71 1.37
C VAL A 147 -14.09 2.74 1.10
N GLY A 148 -13.25 2.49 2.11
CA GLY A 148 -11.79 2.47 1.97
C GLY A 148 -11.12 3.84 1.85
N ILE A 149 -11.81 4.92 2.22
CA ILE A 149 -11.23 6.29 2.28
C ILE A 149 -10.35 6.44 3.53
N LEU A 150 -10.80 5.86 4.65
CA LEU A 150 -10.10 5.92 5.93
C LEU A 150 -9.67 4.51 6.34
N ALA A 151 -8.41 4.37 6.75
CA ALA A 151 -7.90 3.16 7.36
C ALA A 151 -7.81 3.36 8.88
N THR A 152 -8.47 2.53 9.67
CA THR A 152 -8.47 2.64 11.15
C THR A 152 -8.02 1.34 11.80
N ILE A 153 -6.97 1.42 12.62
CA ILE A 153 -6.57 0.36 13.56
C ILE A 153 -7.10 0.73 14.94
N ILE A 154 -7.84 -0.18 15.57
CA ILE A 154 -8.35 -0.02 16.94
C ILE A 154 -7.44 -0.80 17.87
N PHE A 155 -6.83 -0.12 18.84
CA PHE A 155 -6.19 -0.79 19.98
C PHE A 155 -7.18 -0.93 21.13
N ILE A 156 -7.33 -2.14 21.66
CA ILE A 156 -8.16 -2.41 22.84
C ILE A 156 -7.36 -3.19 23.88
N ARG A 157 -7.52 -2.78 25.14
CA ARG A 157 -7.11 -3.50 26.34
C ARG A 157 -8.35 -3.76 27.19
N ASP A 158 -8.72 -5.03 27.35
CA ASP A 158 -9.90 -5.47 28.11
C ASP A 158 -9.46 -6.21 29.37
N ILE A 159 -9.85 -5.68 30.53
CA ILE A 159 -9.69 -6.34 31.82
C ILE A 159 -11.02 -6.99 32.20
N LYS A 160 -11.04 -8.32 32.22
CA LYS A 160 -12.22 -9.12 32.57
C LYS A 160 -12.50 -8.99 34.07
N LYS A 161 -13.75 -9.25 34.47
CA LYS A 161 -14.15 -9.27 35.89
C LYS A 161 -13.34 -10.24 36.75
N SER A 162 -12.80 -11.30 36.14
CA SER A 162 -11.92 -12.26 36.80
C SER A 162 -10.49 -11.75 37.04
N GLY A 163 -10.17 -10.52 36.62
CA GLY A 163 -8.82 -9.95 36.63
C GLY A 163 -7.95 -10.36 35.44
N ASN A 164 -8.42 -11.26 34.57
CA ASN A 164 -7.67 -11.65 33.37
C ASN A 164 -7.69 -10.50 32.36
N GLU A 165 -6.55 -10.22 31.76
CA GLU A 165 -6.41 -9.16 30.78
C GLU A 165 -6.15 -9.72 29.38
N VAL A 166 -6.78 -9.12 28.38
CA VAL A 166 -6.46 -9.34 26.97
C VAL A 166 -6.26 -8.00 26.26
N SER A 167 -5.34 -7.94 25.31
CA SER A 167 -5.16 -6.78 24.45
C SER A 167 -5.05 -7.16 22.98
N GLY A 168 -5.22 -6.20 22.08
CA GLY A 168 -5.05 -6.46 20.66
C GLY A 168 -5.25 -5.26 19.76
N TYR A 169 -4.79 -5.41 18.52
CA TYR A 169 -5.00 -4.48 17.42
C TYR A 169 -6.03 -5.07 16.46
N ILE A 170 -7.02 -4.27 16.08
CA ILE A 170 -8.14 -4.68 15.23
C ILE A 170 -8.15 -3.80 14.00
N ASP A 171 -8.11 -4.41 12.82
CA ASP A 171 -8.46 -3.72 11.57
C ASP A 171 -9.97 -3.45 11.58
N TYR A 172 -10.35 -2.17 11.66
CA TYR A 172 -11.75 -1.80 11.79
C TYR A 172 -12.54 -2.16 10.52
N ALA A 173 -12.01 -1.86 9.34
CA ALA A 173 -12.67 -2.14 8.06
C ALA A 173 -12.82 -3.65 7.83
N ASP A 174 -11.79 -4.45 8.14
CA ASP A 174 -11.89 -5.91 8.05
C ASP A 174 -12.97 -6.46 8.99
N ARG A 175 -13.09 -5.88 10.19
CA ARG A 175 -14.10 -6.28 11.16
C ARG A 175 -15.51 -5.82 10.80
N LEU A 176 -15.65 -4.64 10.20
CA LEU A 176 -16.92 -4.12 9.66
C LEU A 176 -17.46 -5.04 8.57
N PHE A 177 -16.58 -5.55 7.71
CA PHE A 177 -16.98 -6.44 6.63
C PHE A 177 -17.33 -7.85 7.12
N SER A 178 -16.63 -8.37 8.13
CA SER A 178 -16.77 -9.78 8.55
C SER A 178 -17.93 -10.06 9.50
N GLU A 179 -18.52 -9.03 10.13
CA GLU A 179 -19.69 -9.21 10.99
C GLU A 179 -20.55 -7.94 11.10
N SER A 180 -21.81 -8.09 11.53
CA SER A 180 -22.67 -6.95 11.80
C SER A 180 -22.19 -6.16 13.03
N TRP A 181 -22.01 -4.86 12.85
CA TRP A 181 -21.62 -3.94 13.91
C TRP A 181 -22.77 -3.35 14.73
N GLU A 182 -24.01 -3.59 14.30
CA GLU A 182 -25.22 -3.13 14.99
C GLU A 182 -25.20 -3.51 16.48
N VAL A 183 -24.78 -4.75 16.79
CA VAL A 183 -24.73 -5.26 18.17
C VAL A 183 -23.71 -4.54 19.06
N TYR A 184 -22.64 -3.97 18.48
CA TYR A 184 -21.65 -3.19 19.23
C TYR A 184 -22.17 -1.78 19.45
N PHE A 185 -22.67 -1.12 18.41
CA PHE A 185 -23.21 0.23 18.50
C PHE A 185 -24.43 0.30 19.43
N SER A 186 -25.30 -0.71 19.39
CA SER A 186 -26.41 -0.85 20.34
C SER A 186 -25.95 -1.24 21.75
N GLY A 187 -24.67 -1.53 21.96
CA GLY A 187 -24.08 -2.06 23.18
C GLY A 187 -24.74 -3.34 23.67
N ARG A 188 -25.25 -4.19 22.77
CA ARG A 188 -25.66 -5.57 23.09
C ARG A 188 -24.45 -6.50 23.21
N LYS A 189 -23.34 -6.12 22.57
CA LYS A 189 -22.06 -6.83 22.61
C LYS A 189 -20.95 -5.85 22.93
N LYS A 190 -20.03 -6.25 23.82
CA LYS A 190 -18.80 -5.49 24.09
C LYS A 190 -17.77 -5.79 23.00
N LEU A 191 -17.12 -4.75 22.48
CA LEU A 191 -16.00 -4.92 21.57
C LEU A 191 -14.76 -5.38 22.36
N VAL A 192 -14.20 -6.53 21.99
CA VAL A 192 -13.02 -7.13 22.63
C VAL A 192 -12.10 -7.75 21.57
N PRO A 193 -10.78 -7.79 21.81
CA PRO A 193 -9.83 -8.45 20.91
C PRO A 193 -10.14 -9.94 20.71
N ARG A 194 -9.88 -10.43 19.50
CA ARG A 194 -9.94 -11.85 19.13
C ARG A 194 -8.61 -12.31 18.57
N LYS A 195 -8.35 -13.61 18.68
CA LYS A 195 -7.18 -14.27 18.07
C LYS A 195 -7.09 -14.11 16.54
N SER A 196 -8.19 -13.74 15.89
CA SER A 196 -8.26 -13.50 14.45
C SER A 196 -7.92 -12.06 14.04
N ASP A 197 -7.79 -11.15 14.99
CA ASP A 197 -7.49 -9.73 14.73
C ASP A 197 -5.98 -9.54 14.44
N LEU A 198 -5.56 -8.32 14.08
CA LEU A 198 -4.18 -8.03 13.66
C LEU A 198 -3.15 -8.50 14.69
N ALA A 199 -3.44 -8.25 15.97
CA ALA A 199 -2.75 -8.89 17.07
C ALA A 199 -3.69 -9.15 18.23
N TYR A 200 -3.40 -10.18 19.00
CA TYR A 200 -4.07 -10.54 20.23
C TYR A 200 -3.04 -11.03 21.24
N TYR A 201 -3.19 -10.59 22.49
CA TYR A 201 -2.35 -11.01 23.59
C TYR A 201 -3.21 -11.39 24.80
N ASP A 202 -3.01 -12.60 25.32
CA ASP A 202 -3.55 -13.06 26.60
C ASP A 202 -2.47 -12.90 27.67
N TRP A 203 -2.63 -11.89 28.54
CA TRP A 203 -1.65 -11.56 29.56
C TRP A 203 -1.52 -12.61 30.66
N LYS A 204 -2.57 -13.40 30.91
CA LYS A 204 -2.53 -14.44 31.93
C LYS A 204 -1.70 -15.64 31.47
N HIS A 205 -1.86 -16.03 30.21
CA HIS A 205 -1.19 -17.21 29.67
C HIS A 205 0.06 -16.88 28.85
N ASN A 206 0.38 -15.58 28.67
CA ASN A 206 1.43 -15.08 27.78
C ASN A 206 1.33 -15.66 26.36
N ILE A 207 0.11 -15.71 25.82
CA ILE A 207 -0.15 -16.22 24.47
C ILE A 207 -0.39 -15.03 23.54
N ALA A 208 0.49 -14.89 22.55
CA ALA A 208 0.36 -13.93 21.47
C ALA A 208 -0.09 -14.62 20.17
N THR A 209 -0.98 -13.98 19.42
CA THR A 209 -1.31 -14.35 18.04
C THR A 209 -1.37 -13.10 17.19
N TRP A 210 -0.97 -13.21 15.92
CA TRP A 210 -1.01 -12.10 14.97
C TRP A 210 -1.45 -12.63 13.61
N LYS A 211 -2.15 -11.79 12.85
CA LYS A 211 -2.66 -12.16 11.53
C LYS A 211 -2.87 -10.93 10.67
N SER A 212 -2.26 -10.89 9.49
CA SER A 212 -2.56 -9.87 8.48
C SER A 212 -4.05 -9.92 8.10
N SER A 213 -4.67 -8.75 7.98
CA SER A 213 -6.01 -8.59 7.43
C SER A 213 -5.93 -8.37 5.91
N ARG A 214 -7.08 -8.05 5.30
CA ARG A 214 -7.13 -7.61 3.89
C ARG A 214 -6.50 -6.24 3.66
N ASN A 215 -6.50 -5.38 4.69
CA ASN A 215 -6.05 -3.99 4.55
C ASN A 215 -4.67 -3.76 5.18
N PHE A 216 -4.24 -4.59 6.13
CA PHE A 216 -2.97 -4.43 6.82
C PHE A 216 -2.16 -5.73 6.83
N ARG A 217 -0.86 -5.60 6.54
CA ARG A 217 0.11 -6.68 6.69
C ARG A 217 0.85 -6.52 8.03
N VAL A 218 0.81 -7.57 8.85
CA VAL A 218 1.54 -7.60 10.12
C VAL A 218 2.96 -8.10 9.86
N LEU A 219 3.95 -7.32 10.28
CA LEU A 219 5.36 -7.68 10.23
C LEU A 219 5.82 -8.04 11.64
N ILE A 220 6.27 -9.28 11.82
CA ILE A 220 6.85 -9.72 13.10
C ILE A 220 8.35 -9.63 12.96
N LEU A 221 8.96 -8.81 13.81
CA LEU A 221 10.41 -8.72 13.88
C LEU A 221 10.88 -9.75 14.89
N LEU A 222 11.33 -10.91 14.40
CA LEU A 222 11.95 -11.92 15.25
C LEU A 222 13.31 -11.38 15.70
N TRP A 223 13.42 -11.13 16.99
CA TRP A 223 14.70 -10.91 17.66
C TRP A 223 15.38 -12.27 17.82
N ILE A 224 16.33 -12.57 16.94
CA ILE A 224 17.32 -13.59 17.25
C ILE A 224 18.33 -12.92 18.17
N PHE A 225 18.21 -13.18 19.47
CA PHE A 225 19.30 -12.87 20.40
C PHE A 225 20.52 -13.70 19.97
N LEU A 226 21.58 -13.02 19.53
CA LEU A 226 22.94 -13.55 19.44
C LEU A 226 23.63 -13.41 20.80
#